data_AF-A0A913YSI8-F1
#
_entry.id   AF-A0A913YSI8-F1
#
_cell.length_a   1.000
_cell.length_b   1.000
_cell.length_c   1.000
_cell.angle_alpha   90.00
_cell.angle_beta   90.00
_cell.angle_gamma   90.00
#
_symmetry.space_group_name_H-M   'P 1'
#
loop_
_entity.id
_entity.type
_entity.pdbx_description
1 polymer ?
#
loop_
_entity_poly.entity_id
_entity_poly.type
_entity_poly.pdbx_seq_one_letter_code
_entity_poly.pdbx_strand_id
1 'polypeptide(L)'
;MAGTHYTHKGGGVQYLCLPENPTWLKYQEGYQIYETQKLGKTLFGKNLQNQDAPCAACYVPNRTAKVMVPASYKCPLGWTREYFGYIMSEHHNHQRSSSFVCVDKDPEFVPGKI
;
A
#
# COMPACT_ATOMS: atom_id res chain seq x y z
N MET A 1 -1.10 -4.22 16.50
CA MET A 1 -1.73 -2.99 15.94
C MET A 1 -0.74 -2.33 15.01
N ALA A 2 -1.14 -1.93 13.81
CA ALA A 2 -0.31 -1.13 12.91
C ALA A 2 -0.52 0.35 13.24
N GLY A 3 0.31 0.89 14.13
CA GLY A 3 0.26 2.28 14.59
C GLY A 3 1.63 2.93 14.49
N THR A 4 1.66 4.26 14.50
CA THR A 4 2.90 5.04 14.40
C THR A 4 3.53 5.23 15.77
N HIS A 5 4.84 5.45 15.80
CA HIS A 5 5.52 5.84 17.03
C HIS A 5 4.96 7.17 17.54
N TYR A 6 4.87 7.37 18.86
CA TYR A 6 4.22 8.55 19.44
C TYR A 6 4.89 9.88 19.08
N THR A 7 6.15 9.86 18.61
CA THR A 7 6.85 11.05 18.10
C THR A 7 6.62 11.32 16.62
N HIS A 8 5.99 10.40 15.87
CA HIS A 8 5.72 10.54 14.45
C HIS A 8 4.44 11.35 14.23
N LYS A 9 4.51 12.31 13.31
CA LYS A 9 3.36 13.17 12.92
C LYS A 9 2.58 12.61 11.74
N GLY A 10 3.23 11.76 10.95
CA GLY A 10 2.67 11.06 9.80
C GLY A 10 2.68 9.54 9.98
N GLY A 11 2.10 8.86 9.00
CA GLY A 11 1.91 7.41 8.98
C GLY A 11 0.45 7.01 8.83
N GLY A 12 0.14 5.75 9.14
CA GLY A 12 -1.21 5.18 8.99
C GLY A 12 -2.07 5.35 10.24
N VAL A 13 -3.31 5.82 10.06
CA VAL A 13 -4.25 6.08 11.19
C VAL A 13 -5.27 4.97 11.44
N GLN A 14 -5.38 3.98 10.56
CA GLN A 14 -6.44 2.97 10.58
C GLN A 14 -5.94 1.65 11.16
N TYR A 15 -6.82 0.87 11.80
CA TYR A 15 -6.45 -0.48 12.21
C TYR A 15 -6.26 -1.40 10.98
N LEU A 16 -5.18 -2.17 10.98
CA LEU A 16 -4.99 -3.27 10.03
C LEU A 16 -5.31 -4.60 10.70
N CYS A 17 -6.34 -5.27 10.20
CA CYS A 17 -6.66 -6.64 10.57
C CYS A 17 -5.84 -7.59 9.70
N LEU A 18 -4.93 -8.34 10.32
CA LEU A 18 -4.08 -9.30 9.61
C LEU A 18 -4.68 -10.71 9.71
N PRO A 19 -4.63 -11.51 8.64
CA PRO A 19 -4.96 -12.92 8.72
C PRO A 19 -3.96 -13.67 9.62
N GLU A 20 -4.43 -14.75 10.25
CA GLU A 20 -3.61 -15.62 11.10
C GLU A 20 -2.42 -16.21 10.33
N ASN A 21 -2.63 -16.56 9.06
CA ASN A 21 -1.61 -17.08 8.16
C ASN A 21 -1.31 -16.07 7.05
N PRO A 22 -0.36 -15.14 7.26
CA PRO A 22 -0.04 -14.13 6.27
C PRO A 22 0.71 -14.73 5.07
N THR A 23 0.52 -14.11 3.90
CA THR A 23 1.29 -14.42 2.69
C THR A 23 1.99 -13.17 2.19
N TRP A 24 3.31 -13.17 2.32
CA TRP A 24 4.14 -11.99 2.04
C TRP A 24 4.68 -11.99 0.61
N LEU A 25 4.81 -10.80 0.05
CA LEU A 25 5.68 -10.56 -1.11
C LEU A 25 7.14 -10.45 -0.63
N LYS A 26 8.02 -9.86 -1.45
CA LYS A 26 9.36 -9.48 -0.99
C LYS A 26 9.21 -8.49 0.17
N TYR A 27 9.80 -8.78 1.32
CA TYR A 27 9.80 -7.88 2.46
C TYR A 27 11.24 -7.63 2.93
N GLN A 28 11.42 -6.56 3.69
CA GLN A 28 12.65 -6.34 4.44
C GLN A 28 12.33 -6.39 5.93
N GLU A 29 13.12 -7.16 6.68
CA GLU A 29 13.00 -7.24 8.13
C GLU A 29 13.35 -5.90 8.78
N GLY A 30 12.68 -5.60 9.90
CA GLY A 30 12.96 -4.39 10.69
C GLY A 30 12.29 -3.11 10.18
N TYR A 31 11.66 -3.13 9.00
CA TYR A 31 10.85 -2.01 8.54
C TYR A 31 9.37 -2.28 8.83
N GLN A 32 8.81 -1.48 9.75
CA GLN A 32 7.37 -1.38 9.95
C GLN A 32 6.70 -0.94 8.63
N ILE A 33 5.38 -1.11 8.52
CA ILE A 33 4.54 -0.79 7.34
C ILE A 33 4.69 0.70 6.97
N TYR A 34 5.80 1.06 6.32
CA TYR A 34 6.23 2.42 6.05
C TYR A 34 6.78 2.55 4.63
N GLU A 35 6.54 3.75 4.09
CA GLU A 35 7.36 4.50 3.13
C GLU A 35 7.76 3.87 1.79
N THR A 36 7.04 4.32 0.76
CA THR A 36 7.46 4.38 -0.65
C THR A 36 8.85 4.98 -0.87
N GLN A 37 9.36 5.81 0.04
CA GLN A 37 10.49 6.72 -0.24
C GLN A 37 11.85 6.01 -0.35
N LYS A 38 12.18 5.08 0.55
CA LYS A 38 13.42 4.27 0.46
C LYS A 38 13.16 2.86 -0.05
N LEU A 39 11.95 2.36 0.16
CA LEU A 39 11.57 0.99 -0.16
C LEU A 39 11.17 0.85 -1.64
N GLY A 40 10.85 1.94 -2.34
CA GLY A 40 10.35 1.88 -3.71
C GLY A 40 11.30 1.18 -4.68
N LYS A 41 12.59 1.51 -4.65
CA LYS A 41 13.60 0.86 -5.50
C LYS A 41 13.81 -0.61 -5.14
N THR A 42 13.77 -0.94 -3.85
CA THR A 42 14.00 -2.31 -3.36
C THR A 42 12.80 -3.22 -3.61
N LEU A 43 11.57 -2.71 -3.45
CA LEU A 43 10.33 -3.48 -3.61
C LEU A 43 9.86 -3.54 -5.05
N PHE A 44 9.97 -2.43 -5.79
CA PHE A 44 9.40 -2.28 -7.13
C PHE A 44 10.46 -2.26 -8.24
N GLY A 45 11.76 -2.19 -7.90
CA GLY A 45 12.82 -2.09 -8.89
C GLY A 45 12.91 -0.73 -9.60
N LYS A 46 12.10 0.26 -9.21
CA LYS A 46 12.02 1.60 -9.81
C LYS A 46 11.93 2.70 -8.75
N ASN A 47 12.38 3.90 -9.10
CA ASN A 47 12.27 5.06 -8.22
C ASN A 47 10.90 5.71 -8.39
N LEU A 48 10.08 5.68 -7.34
CA LEU A 48 8.74 6.27 -7.28
C LEU A 48 8.70 7.55 -6.44
N GLN A 49 9.86 8.01 -5.96
CA GLN A 49 9.92 9.20 -5.14
C GLN A 49 9.56 10.44 -5.97
N ASN A 50 8.70 11.29 -5.41
CA ASN A 50 8.21 12.53 -6.03
C ASN A 50 7.57 12.30 -7.41
N GLN A 51 7.01 11.11 -7.63
CA GLN A 51 6.30 10.77 -8.85
C GLN A 51 4.80 10.75 -8.60
N ASP A 52 4.03 11.27 -9.54
CA ASP A 52 2.57 11.21 -9.50
C ASP A 52 2.09 9.81 -9.87
N ALA A 53 1.22 9.24 -9.03
CA ALA A 53 0.53 7.98 -9.34
C ALA A 53 -0.57 8.22 -10.39
N PRO A 54 -0.67 7.40 -11.46
CA PRO A 54 -1.77 7.48 -12.39
C PRO A 54 -3.07 7.00 -11.71
N CYS A 55 -4.19 7.56 -12.17
CA CYS A 55 -5.52 7.18 -11.72
C CYS A 55 -6.22 6.36 -12.81
N ALA A 56 -6.93 5.30 -12.40
CA ALA A 56 -7.79 4.52 -13.27
C ALA A 56 -9.24 4.57 -12.78
N ALA A 57 -10.18 4.79 -13.70
CA ALA A 57 -11.61 4.72 -13.43
C ALA A 57 -12.21 3.55 -14.23
N CYS A 58 -12.85 2.61 -13.54
CA CYS A 58 -13.42 1.42 -14.15
C CYS A 58 -14.92 1.33 -13.84
N TYR A 59 -15.73 1.02 -14.86
CA TYR A 59 -17.13 0.65 -14.67
C TYR A 59 -17.25 -0.87 -14.59
N VAL A 60 -17.77 -1.38 -13.47
CA VAL A 60 -17.91 -2.83 -13.26
C VAL A 60 -19.34 -3.16 -12.83
N PRO A 61 -20.19 -3.67 -13.75
CA PRO A 61 -21.64 -3.76 -13.52
C PRO A 61 -22.06 -4.78 -12.45
N ASN A 62 -21.27 -5.83 -12.23
CA ASN A 62 -21.62 -6.95 -11.36
C ASN A 62 -20.76 -7.04 -10.07
N ARG A 63 -20.05 -5.97 -9.69
CA ARG A 63 -19.27 -5.93 -8.44
C ARG A 63 -19.90 -4.96 -7.45
N THR A 64 -20.37 -5.49 -6.33
CA THR A 64 -21.10 -4.73 -5.30
C THR A 64 -20.22 -4.25 -4.15
N ALA A 65 -19.00 -4.79 -4.03
CA ALA A 65 -18.09 -4.45 -2.95
C ALA A 65 -16.61 -4.56 -3.37
N LYS A 66 -15.76 -3.79 -2.69
CA LYS A 66 -14.30 -3.87 -2.75
C LYS A 66 -13.77 -4.05 -1.34
N VAL A 67 -12.83 -4.97 -1.17
CA VAL A 67 -12.13 -5.18 0.11
C VAL A 67 -10.64 -5.18 -0.13
N MET A 68 -9.90 -4.57 0.80
CA MET A 68 -8.45 -4.72 0.92
C MET A 68 -8.18 -5.76 2.00
N VAL A 69 -7.38 -6.78 1.69
CA VAL A 69 -6.95 -7.79 2.67
C VAL A 69 -5.46 -7.56 2.97
N PRO A 70 -5.11 -6.95 4.11
CA PRO A 70 -3.71 -6.72 4.46
C PRO A 70 -2.96 -8.05 4.68
N ALA A 71 -1.65 -8.04 4.45
CA ALA A 71 -0.75 -9.19 4.66
C ALA A 71 -1.17 -10.50 3.94
N SER A 72 -1.97 -10.40 2.87
CA SER A 72 -2.25 -11.52 1.97
C SER A 72 -2.51 -11.01 0.56
N TYR A 73 -1.92 -11.65 -0.43
CA TYR A 73 -2.24 -11.41 -1.84
C TYR A 73 -3.26 -12.43 -2.40
N LYS A 74 -3.74 -13.34 -1.55
CA LYS A 74 -4.80 -14.32 -1.88
C LYS A 74 -6.16 -13.73 -1.54
N CYS A 75 -7.08 -13.79 -2.49
CA CYS A 75 -8.46 -13.39 -2.28
C CYS A 75 -9.24 -14.48 -1.51
N PRO A 76 -10.21 -14.10 -0.66
CA PRO A 76 -11.14 -15.07 -0.07
C PRO A 76 -11.95 -15.80 -1.16
N LEU A 77 -12.55 -16.93 -0.81
CA LEU A 77 -13.38 -17.70 -1.75
C LEU A 77 -14.53 -16.83 -2.30
N GLY A 78 -14.75 -16.88 -3.61
CA GLY A 78 -15.79 -16.10 -4.29
C GLY A 78 -15.39 -14.64 -4.61
N TRP A 79 -14.22 -14.17 -4.15
CA TRP A 79 -13.71 -12.85 -4.49
C TRP A 79 -12.80 -12.91 -5.73
N THR A 80 -12.97 -11.92 -6.61
CA THR A 80 -12.06 -11.71 -7.74
C THR A 80 -10.98 -10.72 -7.33
N ARG A 81 -9.73 -11.03 -7.70
CA ARG A 81 -8.60 -10.11 -7.47
C ARG A 81 -8.64 -8.99 -8.49
N GLU A 82 -8.71 -7.75 -8.02
CA GLU A 82 -8.47 -6.57 -8.85
C GLU A 82 -6.97 -6.37 -9.08
N TYR A 83 -6.23 -6.28 -7.98
CA TYR A 83 -4.79 -6.05 -7.97
C TYR A 83 -4.23 -6.47 -6.60
N PHE A 84 -2.90 -6.51 -6.47
CA PHE A 84 -2.24 -6.82 -5.21
C PHE A 84 -0.87 -6.15 -5.15
N GLY A 85 -0.36 -5.88 -3.96
CA GLY A 85 0.96 -5.28 -3.79
C GLY A 85 1.25 -4.96 -2.34
N TYR A 86 1.76 -3.76 -2.09
CA TYR A 86 2.28 -3.36 -0.79
C TYR A 86 1.34 -2.38 -0.10
N ILE A 87 1.20 -2.53 1.22
CA ILE A 87 0.48 -1.58 2.06
C ILE A 87 1.38 -0.39 2.36
N MET A 88 0.87 0.80 2.11
CA MET A 88 1.61 2.05 2.24
C MET A 88 0.76 3.10 2.94
N SER A 89 1.43 4.05 3.57
CA SER A 89 0.83 5.21 4.25
C SER A 89 1.76 6.41 4.12
N GLU A 90 1.36 7.52 4.76
CA GLU A 90 2.12 8.76 4.76
C GLU A 90 3.51 8.62 5.42
N HIS A 91 4.45 9.47 5.02
CA HIS A 91 5.80 9.52 5.61
C HIS A 91 5.75 10.00 7.06
N HIS A 92 6.53 9.38 7.95
CA HIS A 92 6.43 9.60 9.41
C HIS A 92 6.68 11.05 9.87
N ASN A 93 7.47 11.82 9.12
CA ASN A 93 7.74 13.23 9.42
C ASN A 93 6.78 14.22 8.75
N HIS A 94 5.87 13.75 7.89
CA HIS A 94 4.86 14.64 7.32
C HIS A 94 3.86 15.06 8.40
N GLN A 95 3.36 16.28 8.30
CA GLN A 95 2.51 16.89 9.33
C GLN A 95 1.12 16.27 9.44
N ARG A 96 0.76 15.44 8.47
CA ARG A 96 -0.54 14.77 8.38
C ARG A 96 -0.31 13.28 8.26
N SER A 97 -1.21 12.51 8.84
CA SER A 97 -1.27 11.05 8.66
C SER A 97 -2.29 10.70 7.58
N SER A 98 -2.15 9.53 6.96
CA SER A 98 -3.06 9.05 5.91
C SER A 98 -3.68 7.69 6.26
N SER A 99 -4.70 7.31 5.49
CA SER A 99 -5.23 5.95 5.51
C SER A 99 -4.23 4.98 4.87
N PHE A 100 -4.28 3.72 5.27
CA PHE A 100 -3.51 2.69 4.59
C PHE A 100 -4.07 2.47 3.17
N VAL A 101 -3.18 2.44 2.18
CA VAL A 101 -3.52 2.16 0.79
C VAL A 101 -2.72 0.97 0.28
N CYS A 102 -3.35 0.13 -0.54
CA CYS A 102 -2.64 -0.91 -1.27
C CYS A 102 -2.13 -0.28 -2.57
N VAL A 103 -0.82 -0.24 -2.72
CA VAL A 103 -0.13 0.15 -3.97
C VAL A 103 0.16 -1.13 -4.75
N ASP A 104 -0.07 -1.11 -6.06
CA ASP A 104 0.15 -2.28 -6.92
C ASP A 104 1.60 -2.80 -6.82
N LYS A 105 1.80 -4.10 -7.00
CA LYS A 105 3.13 -4.73 -6.97
C LYS A 105 4.06 -4.23 -8.07
N ASP A 106 3.51 -3.68 -9.15
CA ASP A 106 4.22 -3.07 -10.26
C ASP A 106 3.64 -1.67 -10.57
N PRO A 107 3.90 -0.68 -9.69
CA PRO A 107 3.21 0.60 -9.74
C PRO A 107 3.70 1.48 -10.89
N GLU A 108 2.77 2.05 -11.64
CA GLU A 108 3.08 3.00 -12.70
C GLU A 108 3.22 4.44 -12.15
N PHE A 109 3.87 5.31 -12.91
CA PHE A 109 3.95 6.73 -12.60
C PHE A 109 3.77 7.55 -13.87
N VAL A 110 3.29 8.80 -13.74
CA VAL A 110 3.10 9.71 -14.87
C VAL A 110 4.45 10.37 -15.23
N PRO A 111 5.03 10.11 -16.41
CA PRO A 111 6.29 10.75 -16.81
C PRO A 111 6.07 12.23 -17.14
N GLY A 112 6.96 13.12 -16.67
CA GLY A 112 7.04 14.50 -17.18
C GLY A 112 6.41 15.60 -16.32
N LYS A 113 6.13 15.36 -15.04
CA LYS A 113 5.87 16.42 -14.07
C LYS A 113 7.05 16.50 -13.09
N ILE A 114 7.94 17.46 -13.32
CA ILE A 114 9.01 17.91 -12.41
C ILE A 114 8.64 19.32 -11.96
#